data_AF-A0A2V1H0A3-F1
#
_entry.id   AF-A0A2V1H0A3-F1
#
_cell.length_a   1.000
_cell.length_b   1.000
_cell.length_c   1.000
_cell.angle_alpha   90.00
_cell.angle_beta   90.00
_cell.angle_gamma   90.00
#
_symmetry.space_group_name_H-M   'P 1'
#
loop_
_entity.id
_entity.type
_entity.pdbx_description
1 polymer ?
#
loop_
_entity_poly.entity_id
_entity_poly.type
_entity_poly.pdbx_seq_one_letter_code
_entity_poly.pdbx_strand_id
1 'polypeptide(L)'
;MKKLLLACLLFPLSVSAQQSSQPSANSSSGSVNALLTQQQQTPEKKIAAIRLHTLEEIDQLLIKAEALVDQQQAFPDFEPVVFLLHGQEANFFRRENYKMYQSMVDRAARLDAFKVIDIRVCETWMGANMVTRNQMPAFVDTVPYWVDEQKKLQKQGYSYF
;
A
#
# COMPACT_ATOMS: atom_id res chain seq x y z
N MET A 1 -35.16 -26.44 37.63
CA MET A 1 -34.83 -27.60 38.50
C MET A 1 -33.92 -28.55 37.73
N LYS A 2 -32.99 -29.25 38.42
CA LYS A 2 -32.00 -30.22 37.89
C LYS A 2 -30.86 -29.53 37.09
N LYS A 3 -29.69 -29.30 37.70
CA LYS A 3 -28.54 -30.23 37.89
C LYS A 3 -27.75 -30.40 36.58
N LEU A 4 -26.59 -29.76 36.43
CA LEU A 4 -25.27 -30.10 37.01
C LEU A 4 -24.49 -31.04 36.08
N LEU A 5 -23.40 -30.54 35.50
CA LEU A 5 -22.13 -31.27 35.39
C LEU A 5 -21.00 -30.29 35.07
N LEU A 6 -20.04 -30.19 36.00
CA LEU A 6 -18.85 -29.36 35.93
C LEU A 6 -17.68 -30.32 35.69
N ALA A 7 -16.99 -30.17 34.57
CA ALA A 7 -15.84 -31.01 34.21
C ALA A 7 -14.56 -30.16 34.17
N CYS A 8 -13.89 -30.06 35.31
CA CYS A 8 -12.51 -29.60 35.34
C CYS A 8 -11.61 -30.65 34.67
N LEU A 9 -10.92 -30.28 33.60
CA LEU A 9 -9.71 -30.97 33.17
C LEU A 9 -8.51 -30.07 33.39
N LEU A 10 -7.83 -30.33 34.51
CA LEU A 10 -6.53 -29.77 34.85
C LEU A 10 -5.48 -30.41 33.92
N PHE A 11 -4.71 -29.59 33.22
CA PHE A 11 -3.44 -30.03 32.62
C PHE A 11 -2.29 -29.18 33.21
N PRO A 12 -1.26 -29.79 33.81
CA PRO A 12 -0.21 -29.08 34.52
C PRO A 12 0.88 -28.50 33.61
N LEU A 13 1.68 -27.61 34.19
CA LEU A 13 2.80 -26.92 33.58
C LEU A 13 3.90 -27.88 33.08
N SER A 14 4.61 -27.45 32.04
CA SER A 14 6.01 -27.83 31.77
C SER A 14 6.83 -26.58 31.49
N VAL A 15 7.37 -25.97 32.55
CA VAL A 15 8.44 -24.97 32.45
C VAL A 15 9.77 -25.71 32.32
N SER A 16 10.49 -25.50 31.22
CA SER A 16 11.88 -25.95 31.09
C SER A 16 12.81 -24.80 31.44
N ALA A 17 13.59 -24.97 32.51
CA ALA A 17 14.71 -24.11 32.85
C ALA A 17 16.01 -24.92 32.76
N GLN A 18 17.01 -24.39 32.03
CA GLN A 18 18.44 -24.65 32.22
C GLN A 18 19.26 -23.64 31.37
N GLN A 19 20.58 -23.57 31.55
CA GLN A 19 21.21 -22.55 32.38
C GLN A 19 22.72 -22.49 32.08
N SER A 20 23.31 -21.28 32.08
CA SER A 20 24.75 -20.99 32.00
C SER A 20 25.45 -21.34 30.66
N SER A 21 26.52 -20.66 30.23
CA SER A 21 27.56 -19.94 30.96
C SER A 21 28.22 -18.79 30.15
N GLN A 22 28.93 -17.89 30.85
CA GLN A 22 29.81 -16.82 30.31
C GLN A 22 31.27 -17.33 30.14
N PRO A 23 32.29 -16.47 29.93
CA PRO A 23 32.55 -15.58 28.78
C PRO A 23 33.88 -15.95 28.09
N SER A 24 34.19 -15.34 26.94
CA SER A 24 35.59 -15.27 26.49
C SER A 24 35.86 -13.97 25.72
N ALA A 25 36.78 -13.16 26.24
CA ALA A 25 37.33 -12.01 25.53
C ALA A 25 38.59 -12.46 24.80
N ASN A 26 38.74 -12.06 23.54
CA ASN A 26 40.05 -12.08 22.89
C ASN A 26 40.20 -10.86 21.99
N SER A 27 41.10 -9.96 22.39
CA SER A 27 41.39 -8.72 21.68
C SER A 27 42.68 -8.88 20.87
N SER A 28 42.62 -8.68 19.56
CA SER A 28 43.82 -8.41 18.76
C SER A 28 43.53 -7.49 17.57
N SER A 29 43.76 -6.20 17.82
CA SER A 29 44.30 -5.18 16.90
C SER A 29 44.25 -5.45 15.39
N GLY A 30 43.43 -4.70 14.66
CA GLY A 30 43.43 -4.62 13.20
C GLY A 30 42.89 -3.30 12.67
N SER A 31 43.80 -2.37 12.38
CA SER A 31 43.66 -1.11 11.62
C SER A 31 42.38 -0.27 11.71
N VAL A 32 42.59 0.95 12.21
CA VAL A 32 41.81 2.15 11.90
C VAL A 32 41.47 2.29 10.40
N ASN A 33 40.19 2.13 10.08
CA ASN A 33 39.47 2.94 9.08
C ASN A 33 37.98 2.65 9.23
N ALA A 34 37.38 3.18 10.30
CA ALA A 34 35.94 3.35 10.40
C ALA A 34 35.49 4.46 9.44
N LEU A 35 35.63 4.20 8.13
CA LEU A 35 35.13 5.06 7.09
C LEU A 35 33.61 5.03 7.18
N LEU A 36 33.07 6.16 7.63
CA LEU A 36 31.65 6.46 7.68
C LEU A 36 31.05 6.39 6.28
N THR A 37 30.65 5.19 5.87
CA THR A 37 29.63 4.99 4.85
C THR A 37 28.47 4.26 5.49
N GLN A 38 27.71 5.00 6.28
CA GLN A 38 26.28 4.71 6.41
C GLN A 38 25.71 4.79 4.99
N GLN A 39 25.67 3.66 4.27
CA GLN A 39 24.75 3.51 3.14
C GLN A 39 23.34 3.37 3.71
N GLN A 40 22.88 4.46 4.32
CA GLN A 40 21.49 4.69 4.69
C GLN A 40 20.73 5.06 3.43
N GLN A 41 20.75 4.12 2.48
CA GLN A 41 19.93 4.08 1.29
C GLN A 41 18.91 2.96 1.51
N THR A 42 18.03 3.15 2.49
CA THR A 42 16.63 2.77 2.27
C THR A 42 16.09 3.76 1.25
N PRO A 43 15.93 3.40 -0.04
CA PRO A 43 15.10 4.22 -0.90
C PRO A 43 13.72 4.25 -0.26
N GLU A 44 13.13 5.44 -0.14
CA GLU A 44 11.68 5.56 0.07
C GLU A 44 11.02 4.65 -0.95
N LYS A 45 10.33 3.62 -0.45
CA LYS A 45 9.82 2.56 -1.30
C LYS A 45 8.60 3.08 -2.04
N LYS A 46 8.84 3.79 -3.15
CA LYS A 46 7.79 4.27 -4.05
C LYS A 46 7.03 3.06 -4.58
N ILE A 47 5.72 3.04 -4.42
CA ILE A 47 4.85 1.90 -4.75
C ILE A 47 3.81 2.34 -5.77
N ALA A 48 3.56 1.52 -6.77
CA ALA A 48 2.50 1.76 -7.75
C ALA A 48 1.64 0.52 -7.97
N ALA A 49 0.35 0.74 -8.21
CA ALA A 49 -0.63 -0.23 -8.69
C ALA A 49 -0.78 -0.03 -10.22
N ILE A 50 -0.38 -1.00 -11.04
CA ILE A 50 -0.44 -0.82 -12.51
C ILE A 50 -1.79 -1.22 -13.08
N ARG A 51 -2.39 -2.26 -12.51
CA ARG A 51 -3.57 -2.96 -13.02
C ARG A 51 -4.28 -3.60 -11.85
N LEU A 52 -5.56 -3.29 -11.73
CA LEU A 52 -6.50 -3.89 -10.79
C LEU A 52 -7.72 -4.31 -11.62
N HIS A 53 -8.39 -5.40 -11.28
CA HIS A 53 -9.40 -5.98 -12.16
C HIS A 53 -10.78 -6.06 -11.52
N THR A 54 -10.85 -5.95 -10.20
CA THR A 54 -12.07 -6.04 -9.40
C THR A 54 -12.20 -4.85 -8.45
N LEU A 55 -13.44 -4.61 -8.00
CA LEU A 55 -13.75 -3.62 -6.97
C LEU A 55 -13.06 -3.96 -5.64
N GLU A 56 -13.01 -5.26 -5.31
CA GLU A 56 -12.41 -5.80 -4.09
C GLU A 56 -10.90 -5.50 -4.02
N GLU A 57 -10.16 -5.74 -5.11
CA GLU A 57 -8.73 -5.42 -5.17
C GLU A 57 -8.47 -3.93 -4.95
N ILE A 58 -9.30 -3.05 -5.53
CA ILE A 58 -9.20 -1.60 -5.32
C ILE A 58 -9.47 -1.24 -3.85
N ASP A 59 -10.61 -1.64 -3.27
CA ASP A 59 -10.93 -1.22 -1.90
C ASP A 59 -9.92 -1.82 -0.88
N GLN A 60 -9.46 -3.05 -1.08
CA GLN A 60 -8.39 -3.63 -0.25
C GLN A 60 -7.06 -2.84 -0.33
N LEU A 61 -6.72 -2.26 -1.48
CA LEU A 61 -5.51 -1.45 -1.63
C LEU A 61 -5.69 -0.04 -1.08
N LEU A 62 -6.87 0.55 -1.22
CA LEU A 62 -7.20 1.81 -0.57
C LEU A 62 -7.20 1.65 0.96
N ILE A 63 -7.71 0.54 1.50
CA ILE A 63 -7.63 0.20 2.93
C ILE A 63 -6.17 0.03 3.38
N LYS A 64 -5.33 -0.64 2.60
CA LYS A 64 -3.89 -0.76 2.89
C LYS A 64 -3.19 0.61 2.86
N ALA A 65 -3.55 1.49 1.91
CA ALA A 65 -3.01 2.83 1.81
C ALA A 65 -3.45 3.71 2.99
N GLU A 66 -4.72 3.63 3.41
CA GLU A 66 -5.26 4.31 4.60
C GLU A 66 -4.52 3.88 5.86
N ALA A 67 -4.25 2.59 6.03
CA ALA A 67 -3.50 2.04 7.15
C ALA A 67 -2.01 2.48 7.21
N LEU A 68 -1.42 3.00 6.11
CA LEU A 68 -0.09 3.63 6.14
C LEU A 68 -0.12 5.01 6.81
N VAL A 69 -1.26 5.70 6.70
CA VAL A 69 -1.47 7.07 7.23
C VAL A 69 -1.89 7.04 8.68
N ASP A 70 -2.76 6.09 9.07
CA ASP A 70 -3.20 5.92 10.47
C ASP A 70 -2.05 5.63 11.44
N GLN A 71 -0.91 5.15 10.91
CA GLN A 71 0.33 4.90 11.67
C GLN A 71 1.22 6.16 11.81
N GLN A 72 0.88 7.27 11.15
CA GLN A 72 1.68 8.49 11.06
C GLN A 72 0.96 9.66 11.73
N GLN A 73 1.66 10.35 12.64
CA GLN A 73 1.11 11.51 13.38
C GLN A 73 1.18 12.84 12.61
N ALA A 74 1.57 12.80 11.34
CA ALA A 74 1.70 13.95 10.45
C ALA A 74 1.27 13.56 9.02
N PHE A 75 1.20 14.56 8.12
CA PHE A 75 1.01 14.30 6.69
C PHE A 75 2.11 13.35 6.16
N PRO A 76 1.79 12.50 5.17
CA PRO A 76 2.75 11.56 4.62
C PRO A 76 3.92 12.29 3.95
N ASP A 77 5.12 12.11 4.50
CA ASP A 77 6.39 12.54 3.89
C ASP A 77 6.91 11.43 2.95
N PHE A 78 6.00 10.87 2.13
CA PHE A 78 6.29 9.79 1.19
C PHE A 78 5.57 10.00 -0.14
N GLU A 79 6.16 9.46 -1.20
CA GLU A 79 5.60 9.53 -2.56
C GLU A 79 4.31 8.70 -2.68
N PRO A 80 3.21 9.27 -3.23
CA PRO A 80 1.90 8.65 -3.23
C PRO A 80 1.89 7.29 -3.95
N VAL A 81 1.01 6.40 -3.50
CA VAL A 81 0.76 5.14 -4.22
C VAL A 81 0.04 5.45 -5.52
N VAL A 82 0.71 5.29 -6.67
CA VAL A 82 0.13 5.62 -7.99
C VAL A 82 -0.71 4.46 -8.51
N PHE A 83 -2.00 4.68 -8.74
CA PHE A 83 -2.95 3.74 -9.34
C PHE A 83 -3.13 4.08 -10.83
N LEU A 84 -2.55 3.28 -11.72
CA LEU A 84 -2.86 3.35 -13.15
C LEU A 84 -4.11 2.49 -13.44
N LEU A 85 -5.15 3.12 -13.98
CA LEU A 85 -6.39 2.45 -14.36
C LEU A 85 -6.44 2.25 -15.89
N HIS A 86 -6.57 1.01 -16.33
CA HIS A 86 -6.64 0.62 -17.73
C HIS A 86 -7.42 -0.70 -17.89
N GLY A 87 -8.73 -0.59 -17.92
CA GLY A 87 -9.64 -1.73 -18.01
C GLY A 87 -11.00 -1.44 -17.41
N GLN A 88 -11.74 -2.48 -17.02
CA GLN A 88 -13.08 -2.35 -16.46
C GLN A 88 -13.09 -1.56 -15.15
N GLU A 89 -12.00 -1.59 -14.39
CA GLU A 89 -11.83 -0.92 -13.12
C GLU A 89 -11.96 0.61 -13.19
N ALA A 90 -11.62 1.20 -14.34
CA ALA A 90 -11.83 2.62 -14.59
C ALA A 90 -13.31 3.01 -14.62
N ASN A 91 -14.24 2.07 -14.85
CA ASN A 91 -15.68 2.35 -14.77
C ASN A 91 -16.14 2.64 -13.34
N PHE A 92 -15.49 2.12 -12.30
CA PHE A 92 -15.92 2.35 -10.91
C PHE A 92 -15.82 3.83 -10.53
N PHE A 93 -14.89 4.56 -11.16
CA PHE A 93 -14.70 5.98 -10.97
C PHE A 93 -15.55 6.86 -11.88
N ARG A 94 -16.27 6.32 -12.89
CA ARG A 94 -17.11 7.16 -13.78
C ARG A 94 -18.26 7.79 -12.98
N ARG A 95 -18.53 9.08 -13.19
CA ARG A 95 -19.53 9.86 -12.45
C ARG A 95 -20.94 9.25 -12.46
N GLU A 96 -21.34 8.61 -13.55
CA GLU A 96 -22.63 7.90 -13.64
C GLU A 96 -22.73 6.71 -12.66
N ASN A 97 -21.60 6.08 -12.34
CA ASN A 97 -21.50 4.93 -11.43
C ASN A 97 -21.20 5.34 -9.98
N TYR A 98 -20.94 6.62 -9.71
CA TYR A 98 -20.58 7.12 -8.38
C TYR A 98 -21.54 6.64 -7.29
N LYS A 99 -22.86 6.69 -7.53
CA LYS A 99 -23.87 6.23 -6.54
C LYS A 99 -23.74 4.74 -6.20
N MET A 100 -23.23 3.91 -7.10
CA MET A 100 -23.03 2.48 -6.87
C MET A 100 -21.73 2.22 -6.07
N TYR A 101 -20.68 2.99 -6.33
CA TYR A 101 -19.34 2.79 -5.76
C TYR A 101 -18.95 3.86 -4.73
N GLN A 102 -19.91 4.61 -4.20
CA GLN A 102 -19.69 5.84 -3.43
C GLN A 102 -18.66 5.65 -2.31
N SER A 103 -18.82 4.62 -1.47
CA SER A 103 -17.91 4.35 -0.34
C SER A 103 -16.44 4.24 -0.76
N MET A 104 -16.18 3.56 -1.88
CA MET A 104 -14.84 3.36 -2.43
C MET A 104 -14.30 4.65 -3.07
N VAL A 105 -15.14 5.36 -3.84
CA VAL A 105 -14.76 6.64 -4.47
C VAL A 105 -14.51 7.74 -3.43
N ASP A 106 -15.30 7.81 -2.36
CA ASP A 106 -15.15 8.75 -1.25
C ASP A 106 -13.89 8.44 -0.42
N ARG A 107 -13.55 7.16 -0.23
CA ARG A 107 -12.27 6.73 0.37
C ARG A 107 -11.09 7.17 -0.52
N ALA A 108 -11.14 6.89 -1.82
CA ALA A 108 -10.10 7.29 -2.76
C ALA A 108 -9.91 8.82 -2.81
N ALA A 109 -11.00 9.59 -2.86
CA ALA A 109 -10.96 11.05 -2.86
C ALA A 109 -10.31 11.62 -1.59
N ARG A 110 -10.60 11.03 -0.43
CA ARG A 110 -9.98 11.39 0.85
C ARG A 110 -8.47 11.11 0.82
N LEU A 111 -8.06 9.93 0.34
CA LEU A 111 -6.66 9.53 0.29
C LEU A 111 -5.84 10.36 -0.72
N ASP A 112 -6.41 10.75 -1.87
CA ASP A 112 -5.77 11.68 -2.82
C ASP A 112 -5.60 13.08 -2.21
N ALA A 113 -6.62 13.58 -1.50
CA ALA A 113 -6.56 14.89 -0.85
C ALA A 113 -5.43 14.97 0.21
N PHE A 114 -5.10 13.85 0.84
CA PHE A 114 -3.96 13.72 1.77
C PHE A 114 -2.64 13.28 1.09
N LYS A 115 -2.60 13.17 -0.24
CA LYS A 115 -1.44 12.75 -1.05
C LYS A 115 -0.85 11.38 -0.68
N VAL A 116 -1.75 10.49 -0.26
CA VAL A 116 -1.46 9.08 0.07
C VAL A 116 -1.47 8.22 -1.20
N ILE A 117 -2.36 8.57 -2.12
CA ILE A 117 -2.54 7.90 -3.41
C ILE A 117 -2.63 8.94 -4.53
N ASP A 118 -2.47 8.49 -5.76
CA ASP A 118 -2.64 9.27 -6.99
C ASP A 118 -3.32 8.35 -8.01
N ILE A 119 -4.53 8.68 -8.48
CA ILE A 119 -5.30 7.81 -9.39
C ILE A 119 -5.30 8.41 -10.80
N ARG A 120 -4.76 7.66 -11.77
CA ARG A 120 -4.63 8.09 -13.17
C ARG A 120 -5.28 7.11 -14.13
N VAL A 121 -6.20 7.56 -14.97
CA VAL A 121 -6.83 6.72 -16.00
C VAL A 121 -6.17 6.89 -17.38
N CYS A 122 -6.01 5.78 -18.09
CA CYS A 122 -5.43 5.74 -19.43
C CYS A 122 -6.35 6.37 -20.49
N GLU A 123 -5.91 7.45 -21.15
CA GLU A 123 -6.68 8.17 -22.19
C GLU A 123 -6.97 7.30 -23.41
N THR A 124 -6.03 6.42 -23.78
CA THR A 124 -6.25 5.41 -24.83
C THR A 124 -7.43 4.48 -24.47
N TRP A 125 -7.58 4.11 -23.19
CA TRP A 125 -8.75 3.36 -22.73
C TRP A 125 -10.01 4.22 -22.74
N MET A 126 -9.93 5.48 -22.30
CA MET A 126 -11.06 6.41 -22.31
C MET A 126 -11.62 6.58 -23.73
N GLY A 127 -10.77 6.85 -24.71
CA GLY A 127 -11.16 6.97 -26.12
C GLY A 127 -11.81 5.71 -26.67
N ALA A 128 -11.24 4.53 -26.39
CA ALA A 128 -11.80 3.24 -26.79
C ALA A 128 -13.16 2.92 -26.15
N ASN A 129 -13.51 3.56 -25.02
CA ASN A 129 -14.77 3.35 -24.28
C ASN A 129 -15.70 4.58 -24.32
N MET A 130 -15.43 5.55 -25.21
CA MET A 130 -16.20 6.80 -25.34
C MET A 130 -16.32 7.60 -24.03
N VAL A 131 -15.32 7.49 -23.15
CA VAL A 131 -15.25 8.24 -21.89
C VAL A 131 -14.49 9.55 -22.11
N THR A 132 -15.01 10.62 -21.53
CA THR A 132 -14.45 11.98 -21.62
C THR A 132 -14.07 12.50 -20.22
N ARG A 133 -13.14 13.46 -20.14
CA ARG A 133 -12.55 13.90 -18.85
C ARG A 133 -13.59 14.39 -17.83
N ASN A 134 -14.66 15.03 -18.29
CA ASN A 134 -15.76 15.53 -17.46
C ASN A 134 -16.67 14.41 -16.89
N GLN A 135 -16.56 13.17 -17.38
CA GLN A 135 -17.22 11.99 -16.81
C GLN A 135 -16.41 11.35 -15.67
N MET A 136 -15.20 11.86 -15.37
CA MET A 136 -14.39 11.42 -14.22
C MET A 136 -14.41 12.46 -13.08
N PRO A 137 -14.19 12.05 -11.82
CA PRO A 137 -13.96 12.94 -10.68
C PRO A 137 -12.80 13.91 -10.93
N ALA A 138 -12.75 15.02 -10.21
CA ALA A 138 -11.67 15.99 -10.34
C ALA A 138 -10.31 15.39 -9.96
N PHE A 139 -10.27 14.60 -8.87
CA PHE A 139 -9.06 13.96 -8.34
C PHE A 139 -8.52 12.76 -9.16
N VAL A 140 -9.26 12.29 -10.18
CA VAL A 140 -8.80 11.22 -11.07
C VAL A 140 -8.14 11.86 -12.29
N ASP A 141 -6.82 11.84 -12.32
CA ASP A 141 -6.01 12.36 -13.41
C ASP A 141 -6.01 11.46 -14.65
N THR A 142 -5.40 11.92 -15.74
CA THR A 142 -5.30 11.18 -17.00
C THR A 142 -3.85 11.01 -17.45
N VAL A 143 -3.57 9.90 -18.12
CA VAL A 143 -2.26 9.61 -18.74
C VAL A 143 -2.47 9.09 -20.16
N PRO A 144 -1.70 9.53 -21.18
CA PRO A 144 -1.95 9.18 -22.57
C PRO A 144 -2.02 7.66 -22.83
N TYR A 145 -1.03 6.93 -22.28
CA TYR A 145 -0.93 5.49 -22.43
C TYR A 145 -0.26 4.82 -21.21
N TRP A 146 -0.92 3.79 -20.66
CA TRP A 146 -0.53 3.17 -19.39
C TRP A 146 0.85 2.52 -19.41
N VAL A 147 1.26 1.90 -20.53
CA VAL A 147 2.54 1.20 -20.65
C VAL A 147 3.72 2.17 -20.58
N ASP A 148 3.55 3.39 -21.11
CA ASP A 148 4.63 4.38 -21.10
C ASP A 148 4.71 5.13 -19.77
N GLU A 149 3.57 5.37 -19.12
CA GLU A 149 3.55 5.85 -17.74
C GLU A 149 4.14 4.81 -16.77
N GLN A 150 3.86 3.51 -16.96
CA GLN A 150 4.50 2.42 -16.22
C GLN A 150 6.04 2.48 -16.37
N LYS A 151 6.56 2.56 -17.60
CA LYS A 151 8.01 2.69 -17.84
C LYS A 151 8.61 3.95 -17.21
N LYS A 152 7.86 5.04 -17.11
CA LYS A 152 8.26 6.29 -16.44
C LYS A 152 8.33 6.10 -14.93
N LEU A 153 7.30 5.52 -14.31
CA LEU A 153 7.28 5.18 -12.88
C LEU A 153 8.43 4.23 -12.50
N GLN A 154 8.71 3.21 -13.31
CA GLN A 154 9.89 2.32 -13.14
C GLN A 154 11.19 3.12 -13.05
N LYS A 155 11.41 4.05 -13.99
CA LYS A 155 12.62 4.90 -14.03
C LYS A 155 12.70 5.88 -12.85
N GLN A 156 11.56 6.21 -12.22
CA GLN A 156 11.47 7.04 -11.02
C GLN A 156 11.66 6.23 -9.72
N GLY A 157 11.89 4.92 -9.81
CA GLY A 157 12.11 4.03 -8.65
C GLY A 157 10.85 3.39 -8.08
N TYR A 158 9.69 3.51 -8.75
CA TYR A 158 8.48 2.84 -8.32
C TYR A 158 8.60 1.31 -8.47
N SER A 159 8.43 0.62 -7.35
CA SER A 159 8.19 -0.81 -7.28
C SER A 159 6.72 -1.12 -7.48
N TYR A 160 6.42 -2.31 -7.98
CA TYR A 160 5.07 -2.81 -8.16
C TYR A 160 4.75 -3.93 -7.17
N PHE A 161 3.45 -4.15 -6.96
CA PHE A 161 2.89 -5.28 -6.23
C PHE A 161 1.95 -6.08 -7.13
#